data_AF-A0AA91VBA2-F1
#
_entry.id   AF-A0AA91VBA2-F1
#
_cell.length_a   1.000
_cell.length_b   1.000
_cell.length_c   1.000
_cell.angle_alpha   90.00
_cell.angle_beta   90.00
_cell.angle_gamma   90.00
#
_symmetry.space_group_name_H-M   'P 1'
#
loop_
_entity.id
_entity.type
_entity.pdbx_description
1 polymer ?
#
loop_
_entity_poly.entity_id
_entity_poly.type
_entity_poly.pdbx_seq_one_letter_code
_entity_poly.pdbx_strand_id
1 'polypeptide(L)'
;MNTLVCFGDSITADETFWNGAPRLTPRLQELFSDWKVVNAGVPGDNTFDALRRIEEDVLFYNPTFVTVFFGTNDAAFHKPVSLQEYKENLIEIVKKISPEKVLLISPAPVDEERQHARTNEVLGQYAKTMEEVAKQTGSHFLNLYSHMMQESDYKRFVENEERDGLHFGVAGYEYLSELIGEKLKGIVKLMM
;
A
#
# COMPACT_ATOMS: atom_id res chain seq x y z
N MET A 1 23.62 2.12 -4.64
CA MET A 1 22.39 2.01 -5.45
C MET A 1 21.22 2.18 -4.49
N ASN A 2 20.27 3.06 -4.82
CA ASN A 2 19.11 3.24 -3.97
C ASN A 2 18.15 2.06 -4.12
N THR A 3 17.47 1.70 -3.03
CA THR A 3 16.53 0.57 -3.01
C THR A 3 15.17 1.05 -2.52
N LEU A 4 14.12 0.77 -3.28
CA LEU A 4 12.72 0.94 -2.90
C LEU A 4 12.10 -0.44 -2.64
N VAL A 5 11.69 -0.71 -1.41
CA VAL A 5 10.95 -1.94 -1.09
C VAL A 5 9.46 -1.64 -1.07
N CYS A 6 8.68 -2.41 -1.82
CA CYS A 6 7.22 -2.33 -1.83
C CYS A 6 6.64 -3.40 -0.92
N PHE A 7 6.33 -3.02 0.32
CA PHE A 7 5.91 -3.94 1.38
C PHE A 7 4.39 -3.89 1.55
N GLY A 8 3.72 -4.98 1.22
CA GLY A 8 2.26 -5.01 1.21
C GLY A 8 1.65 -6.39 1.10
N ASP A 9 0.37 -6.43 0.75
CA ASP A 9 -0.44 -7.63 0.61
C ASP A 9 -0.60 -8.10 -0.86
N SER A 10 -1.74 -8.70 -1.21
CA SER A 10 -2.05 -9.18 -2.57
C SER A 10 -2.06 -8.06 -3.61
N ILE A 11 -2.41 -6.82 -3.25
CA ILE A 11 -2.40 -5.69 -4.18
C ILE A 11 -0.95 -5.32 -4.55
N THR A 12 0.02 -5.67 -3.72
CA THR A 12 1.44 -5.45 -4.00
C THR A 12 2.10 -6.66 -4.69
N ALA A 13 1.65 -7.87 -4.39
CA ALA A 13 2.37 -9.13 -4.67
C ALA A 13 2.58 -9.43 -6.16
N ASP A 14 1.52 -9.33 -6.97
CA ASP A 14 1.61 -9.71 -8.37
C ASP A 14 2.26 -8.61 -9.23
N GLU A 15 3.13 -8.98 -10.15
CA GLU A 15 3.87 -8.01 -10.97
C GLU A 15 3.20 -7.71 -12.31
N THR A 16 2.44 -8.65 -12.87
CA THR A 16 1.79 -8.48 -14.18
C THR A 16 0.40 -9.09 -14.22
N PHE A 17 -0.45 -8.56 -15.10
CA PHE A 17 -1.67 -9.22 -15.53
C PHE A 17 -1.37 -10.32 -16.56
N TRP A 18 -2.32 -11.22 -16.81
CA TRP A 18 -2.17 -12.30 -17.81
C TRP A 18 -1.84 -11.77 -19.22
N ASN A 19 -2.29 -10.56 -19.55
CA ASN A 19 -2.03 -9.90 -20.84
C ASN A 19 -0.68 -9.17 -20.88
N GLY A 20 0.14 -9.29 -19.83
CA GLY A 20 1.45 -8.66 -19.71
C GLY A 20 1.43 -7.21 -19.23
N ALA A 21 0.27 -6.60 -18.98
CA ALA A 21 0.22 -5.25 -18.43
C ALA A 21 0.88 -5.21 -17.04
N PRO A 22 1.72 -4.20 -16.74
CA PRO A 22 2.42 -4.15 -15.47
C PRO A 22 1.48 -3.74 -14.32
N ARG A 23 1.73 -4.31 -13.14
CA ARG A 23 1.12 -3.92 -11.87
C ARG A 23 2.06 -2.99 -11.11
N LEU A 24 2.05 -3.01 -9.78
CA LEU A 24 2.69 -1.97 -8.97
C LEU A 24 4.22 -1.91 -9.16
N THR A 25 4.95 -2.99 -8.88
CA THR A 25 6.41 -2.95 -8.82
C THR A 25 7.09 -2.69 -10.15
N PRO A 26 6.65 -3.25 -11.31
CA PRO A 26 7.27 -2.90 -12.59
C PRO A 26 7.00 -1.45 -12.99
N ARG A 27 5.80 -0.90 -12.71
CA ARG A 27 5.51 0.53 -12.94
C ARG A 27 6.40 1.44 -12.12
N LEU A 28 6.63 1.10 -10.85
CA LEU A 28 7.56 1.85 -10.00
C LEU A 28 9.01 1.69 -10.47
N GLN A 29 9.40 0.51 -10.98
CA GLN A 29 10.73 0.29 -11.54
C GLN A 29 10.99 1.14 -12.78
N GLU A 30 9.98 1.37 -13.62
CA GLU A 30 10.06 2.31 -14.75
C GLU A 30 10.19 3.77 -14.28
N LEU A 31 9.41 4.17 -13.27
CA LEU A 31 9.44 5.54 -12.72
C LEU A 31 10.73 5.89 -11.99
N PHE A 32 11.41 4.87 -11.43
CA PHE A 32 12.67 4.98 -10.68
C PHE A 32 13.73 4.07 -11.32
N SER A 33 14.03 4.26 -12.61
CA SER A 33 14.90 3.39 -13.41
C SER A 33 16.31 3.19 -12.83
N ASP A 34 16.82 4.17 -12.08
CA ASP A 34 18.16 4.12 -11.46
C ASP A 34 18.15 3.49 -10.05
N TRP A 35 16.99 3.05 -9.58
CA TRP A 35 16.79 2.41 -8.29
C TRP A 35 16.51 0.93 -8.49
N LYS A 36 16.84 0.13 -7.47
CA LYS A 36 16.33 -1.24 -7.36
C LYS A 36 14.96 -1.21 -6.70
N VAL A 37 13.91 -1.65 -7.40
CA VAL A 37 12.58 -1.85 -6.82
C VAL A 37 12.43 -3.32 -6.42
N VAL A 38 12.08 -3.56 -5.16
CA VAL A 38 11.88 -4.89 -4.59
C VAL A 38 10.40 -5.09 -4.29
N ASN A 39 9.82 -6.17 -4.81
CA ASN A 39 8.49 -6.62 -4.43
C ASN A 39 8.54 -7.43 -3.13
N ALA A 40 7.86 -6.95 -2.11
CA ALA A 40 7.66 -7.63 -0.83
C ALA A 40 6.14 -7.75 -0.51
N GLY A 41 5.33 -8.00 -1.54
CA GLY A 41 3.90 -8.27 -1.43
C GLY A 41 3.62 -9.75 -1.15
N VAL A 42 2.73 -10.05 -0.21
CA VAL A 42 2.29 -11.42 0.09
C VAL A 42 0.76 -11.48 0.15
N PRO A 43 0.11 -12.31 -0.69
CA PRO A 43 -1.35 -12.36 -0.72
C PRO A 43 -1.98 -12.76 0.62
N GLY A 44 -2.98 -11.99 1.06
CA GLY A 44 -3.74 -12.27 2.28
C GLY A 44 -3.10 -11.76 3.57
N ASP A 45 -1.91 -11.18 3.51
CA ASP A 45 -1.24 -10.62 4.68
C ASP A 45 -2.00 -9.45 5.29
N ASN A 46 -1.99 -9.40 6.62
CA ASN A 46 -2.34 -8.22 7.41
C ASN A 46 -1.10 -7.70 8.17
N THR A 47 -1.28 -6.67 9.00
CA THR A 47 -0.14 -6.06 9.71
C THR A 47 0.56 -6.97 10.73
N PHE A 48 -0.09 -8.03 11.24
CA PHE A 48 0.60 -9.03 12.07
C PHE A 48 1.56 -9.88 11.23
N ASP A 49 1.12 -10.27 10.03
CA ASP A 49 1.93 -11.08 9.12
C ASP A 49 3.13 -10.25 8.61
N ALA A 50 2.91 -8.96 8.31
CA ALA A 50 3.96 -8.00 8.01
C ALA A 50 5.06 -7.96 9.08
N LEU A 51 4.70 -7.82 10.36
CA LEU A 51 5.68 -7.77 11.46
C LEU A 51 6.54 -9.03 11.57
N ARG A 52 6.03 -10.20 11.17
CA ARG A 52 6.77 -11.47 11.24
C ARG A 52 7.87 -11.57 10.20
N ARG A 53 7.70 -10.92 9.03
CA ARG A 53 8.62 -11.05 7.89
C ARG A 53 9.43 -9.79 7.57
N ILE A 54 9.20 -8.69 8.28
CA ILE A 54 9.86 -7.40 8.02
C ILE A 54 11.40 -7.48 8.03
N GLU A 55 12.00 -8.35 8.85
CA GLU A 55 13.46 -8.52 8.88
C GLU A 55 13.98 -9.06 7.54
N GLU A 56 13.34 -10.11 7.02
CA GLU A 56 13.76 -10.84 5.80
C GLU A 56 13.36 -10.08 4.53
N ASP A 57 12.15 -9.54 4.51
CA ASP A 57 11.56 -8.97 3.29
C ASP A 57 11.87 -7.48 3.11
N VAL A 58 12.24 -6.78 4.18
CA VAL A 58 12.47 -5.33 4.14
C VAL A 58 13.87 -4.98 4.62
N LEU A 59 14.20 -5.28 5.89
CA LEU A 59 15.43 -4.78 6.51
C LEU A 59 16.69 -5.41 5.91
N PHE A 60 16.63 -6.66 5.48
CA PHE A 60 17.70 -7.34 4.74
C PHE A 60 18.22 -6.53 3.53
N TYR A 61 17.34 -5.79 2.86
CA TYR A 61 17.69 -5.01 1.67
C TYR A 61 18.33 -3.65 1.97
N ASN A 62 18.42 -3.25 3.24
CA ASN A 62 18.87 -1.92 3.68
C ASN A 62 18.25 -0.78 2.84
N PRO A 63 16.91 -0.64 2.84
CA PRO A 63 16.21 0.21 1.90
C PRO A 63 16.52 1.70 2.08
N THR A 64 16.46 2.42 0.96
CA THR A 64 16.41 3.89 0.93
C THR A 64 15.00 4.36 1.29
N PHE A 65 13.98 3.74 0.69
CA PHE A 65 12.57 3.96 1.01
C PHE A 65 11.80 2.64 1.04
N VAL A 66 10.71 2.65 1.80
CA VAL A 66 9.74 1.55 1.89
C VAL A 66 8.34 2.12 1.71
N THR A 67 7.58 1.60 0.75
CA THR A 67 6.12 1.77 0.79
C THR A 67 5.53 0.69 1.68
N VAL A 68 4.63 1.08 2.57
CA VAL A 68 3.92 0.17 3.48
C VAL A 68 2.44 0.27 3.13
N PHE A 69 1.92 -0.78 2.49
CA PHE A 69 0.58 -0.80 1.93
C PHE A 69 -0.21 -2.01 2.45
N PHE A 70 -0.77 -1.83 3.65
CA PHE A 70 -1.61 -2.80 4.36
C PHE A 70 -2.90 -2.10 4.85
N GLY A 71 -3.79 -2.84 5.51
CA GLY A 71 -5.08 -2.35 5.98
C GLY A 71 -6.26 -2.99 5.28
N THR A 72 -6.07 -3.46 4.04
CA THR A 72 -7.14 -4.10 3.26
C THR A 72 -7.58 -5.41 3.93
N ASN A 73 -6.65 -6.29 4.28
CA ASN A 73 -6.97 -7.54 4.98
C ASN A 73 -7.25 -7.34 6.47
N ASP A 74 -6.60 -6.36 7.11
CA ASP A 74 -6.88 -5.95 8.48
C ASP A 74 -8.36 -5.55 8.66
N ALA A 75 -8.94 -4.87 7.67
CA ALA A 75 -10.34 -4.45 7.65
C ALA A 75 -11.36 -5.55 7.34
N ALA A 76 -10.94 -6.77 7.00
CA ALA A 76 -11.85 -7.83 6.59
C ALA A 76 -12.60 -8.42 7.79
N PHE A 77 -13.94 -8.45 7.75
CA PHE A 77 -14.75 -8.85 8.92
C PHE A 77 -14.49 -10.29 9.41
N HIS A 78 -14.00 -11.17 8.53
CA HIS A 78 -13.78 -12.58 8.85
C HIS A 78 -12.42 -12.86 9.52
N LYS A 79 -11.48 -11.92 9.44
CA LYS A 79 -10.16 -11.99 10.11
C LYS A 79 -9.68 -10.57 10.46
N PRO A 80 -10.47 -9.81 11.26
CA PRO A 80 -10.15 -8.40 11.48
C PRO A 80 -8.97 -8.25 12.42
N VAL A 81 -8.14 -7.25 12.18
CA VAL A 81 -7.17 -6.73 13.14
C VAL A 81 -7.79 -5.47 13.74
N SER A 82 -7.97 -5.38 15.06
CA SER A 82 -8.64 -4.19 15.62
C SER A 82 -7.90 -2.89 15.26
N LEU A 83 -8.60 -1.75 15.16
CA LEU A 83 -7.96 -0.47 14.84
C LEU A 83 -6.81 -0.13 15.82
N GLN A 84 -6.91 -0.58 17.08
CA GLN A 84 -5.87 -0.40 18.07
C GLN A 84 -4.63 -1.26 17.75
N GLU A 85 -4.82 -2.56 17.48
CA GLU A 85 -3.71 -3.45 17.09
C GLU A 85 -3.09 -3.02 15.76
N TYR A 86 -3.91 -2.62 14.78
CA TYR A 86 -3.45 -2.08 13.50
C TYR A 86 -2.56 -0.85 13.70
N LYS A 87 -2.99 0.09 14.56
CA LYS A 87 -2.21 1.27 14.93
C LYS A 87 -0.87 0.89 15.57
N GLU A 88 -0.89 -0.01 16.54
CA GLU A 88 0.31 -0.50 17.24
C GLU A 88 1.28 -1.20 16.28
N ASN A 89 0.75 -2.06 15.40
CA ASN A 89 1.54 -2.78 14.41
C ASN A 89 2.20 -1.82 13.42
N LEU A 90 1.47 -0.82 12.91
CA LEU A 90 2.04 0.19 12.02
C LEU A 90 3.12 1.02 12.71
N ILE A 91 2.93 1.42 13.97
CA ILE A 91 3.97 2.14 14.73
C ILE A 91 5.24 1.29 14.85
N GLU A 92 5.11 0.00 15.14
CA GLU A 92 6.26 -0.91 15.25
C GLU A 92 6.94 -1.16 13.89
N ILE A 93 6.16 -1.34 12.80
CA ILE A 93 6.70 -1.42 11.43
C ILE A 93 7.51 -0.17 11.10
N VAL A 94 6.95 1.02 11.33
CA VAL A 94 7.62 2.30 11.07
C VAL A 94 8.90 2.42 11.90
N LYS A 95 8.85 2.07 13.18
CA LYS A 95 9.98 2.14 14.10
C LYS A 95 11.12 1.19 13.69
N LYS A 96 10.80 -0.02 13.20
CA LYS A 96 11.80 -0.99 12.73
C LYS A 96 12.52 -0.52 11.46
N ILE A 97 11.87 0.26 10.59
CA ILE A 97 12.45 0.75 9.33
C ILE A 97 13.16 2.11 9.49
N SER A 98 12.61 2.98 10.33
CA SER A 98 12.84 4.43 10.47
C SER A 98 11.79 5.30 9.76
N PRO A 99 11.11 6.24 10.46
CA PRO A 99 10.00 7.03 9.92
C PRO A 99 10.28 7.77 8.62
N GLU A 100 11.45 8.38 8.48
CA GLU A 100 11.84 9.17 7.31
C GLU A 100 11.98 8.35 6.02
N LYS A 101 12.08 7.03 6.14
CA LYS A 101 12.15 6.11 5.01
C LYS A 101 10.80 5.50 4.64
N VAL A 102 9.75 5.75 5.42
CA VAL A 102 8.46 5.07 5.25
C VAL A 102 7.44 5.98 4.58
N LEU A 103 6.84 5.49 3.50
CA LEU A 103 5.60 6.00 2.95
C LEU A 103 4.46 5.03 3.31
N LEU A 104 3.64 5.42 4.28
CA LEU A 104 2.39 4.74 4.61
C LEU A 104 1.35 5.04 3.53
N ILE A 105 0.71 4.01 2.98
CA ILE A 105 -0.33 4.12 1.95
C ILE A 105 -1.62 3.55 2.52
N SER A 106 -2.67 4.37 2.66
CA SER A 106 -3.94 3.90 3.22
C SER A 106 -4.58 2.82 2.36
N PRO A 107 -5.37 1.89 2.96
CA PRO A 107 -6.12 0.91 2.17
C PRO A 107 -7.07 1.60 1.20
N ALA A 108 -7.30 0.99 0.04
CA ALA A 108 -8.15 1.54 -1.00
C ALA A 108 -9.65 1.27 -0.72
N PRO A 109 -10.58 2.07 -1.28
CA PRO A 109 -11.99 1.70 -1.27
C PRO A 109 -12.23 0.45 -2.13
N VAL A 110 -13.35 -0.21 -1.88
CA VAL A 110 -13.86 -1.37 -2.60
C VAL A 110 -15.17 -1.05 -3.30
N ASP A 111 -15.52 -1.84 -4.31
CA ASP A 111 -16.89 -1.87 -4.82
C ASP A 111 -17.77 -2.72 -3.89
N GLU A 112 -18.51 -2.07 -2.99
CA GLU A 112 -19.38 -2.74 -2.01
C GLU A 112 -20.52 -3.56 -2.63
N GLU A 113 -20.81 -3.41 -3.94
CA GLU A 113 -21.76 -4.28 -4.63
C GLU A 113 -21.18 -5.67 -4.92
N ARG A 114 -19.85 -5.77 -5.03
CA ARG A 114 -19.12 -7.00 -5.38
C ARG A 114 -18.28 -7.54 -4.23
N GLN A 115 -17.96 -6.68 -3.26
CA GLN A 115 -17.18 -7.04 -2.09
C GLN A 115 -18.07 -7.11 -0.85
N HIS A 116 -17.99 -8.26 -0.16
CA HIS A 116 -18.85 -8.52 1.00
C HIS A 116 -18.07 -8.51 2.32
N ALA A 117 -16.76 -8.78 2.28
CA ALA A 117 -15.93 -8.89 3.47
C ALA A 117 -15.52 -7.55 4.09
N ARG A 118 -15.70 -6.44 3.37
CA ARG A 118 -15.17 -5.12 3.69
C ARG A 118 -16.18 -4.07 3.25
N THR A 119 -16.28 -2.98 4.02
CA THR A 119 -17.04 -1.78 3.65
C THR A 119 -16.11 -0.59 3.57
N ASN A 120 -16.44 0.38 2.73
CA ASN A 120 -15.76 1.65 2.59
C ASN A 120 -15.82 2.47 3.89
N GLU A 121 -16.91 2.35 4.66
CA GLU A 121 -16.97 2.95 6.00
C GLU A 121 -15.82 2.44 6.89
N VAL A 122 -15.64 1.11 6.95
CA VAL A 122 -14.59 0.50 7.76
C VAL A 122 -13.21 0.84 7.19
N LEU A 123 -12.99 0.69 5.87
CA LEU A 123 -11.72 1.03 5.23
C LEU A 123 -11.32 2.50 5.46
N GLY A 124 -12.30 3.42 5.47
CA GLY A 124 -12.10 4.81 5.83
C GLY A 124 -11.62 5.01 7.28
N GLN A 125 -12.05 4.16 8.22
CA GLN A 125 -11.54 4.16 9.59
C GLN A 125 -10.07 3.72 9.63
N TYR A 126 -9.69 2.65 8.92
CA TYR A 126 -8.27 2.22 8.83
C TYR A 126 -7.40 3.28 8.15
N ALA A 127 -7.91 3.94 7.11
CA ALA A 127 -7.21 5.04 6.45
C ALA A 127 -6.94 6.19 7.42
N LYS A 128 -7.94 6.58 8.22
CA LYS A 128 -7.80 7.60 9.26
C LYS A 128 -6.80 7.17 10.34
N THR A 129 -6.87 5.94 10.82
CA THR A 129 -5.92 5.41 11.80
C THR A 129 -4.48 5.44 11.28
N MET A 130 -4.25 5.07 10.02
CA MET A 130 -2.92 5.15 9.41
C MET A 130 -2.43 6.61 9.28
N GLU A 131 -3.32 7.56 8.96
CA GLU A 131 -2.98 8.99 8.95
C GLU A 131 -2.53 9.47 10.34
N GLU A 132 -3.20 9.02 11.41
CA GLU A 132 -2.78 9.32 12.79
C GLU A 132 -1.39 8.75 13.09
N VAL A 133 -1.09 7.52 12.66
CA VAL A 133 0.24 6.90 12.82
C VAL A 133 1.29 7.72 12.08
N ALA A 134 1.02 8.15 10.85
CA ALA A 134 1.97 8.96 10.10
C ALA A 134 2.30 10.27 10.81
N LYS A 135 1.26 10.97 11.33
CA LYS A 135 1.44 12.19 12.14
C LYS A 135 2.22 11.92 13.43
N GLN A 136 1.94 10.80 14.10
CA GLN A 136 2.57 10.43 15.36
C GLN A 136 4.06 10.07 15.20
N THR A 137 4.40 9.34 14.14
CA THR A 137 5.76 8.82 13.91
C THR A 137 6.63 9.78 13.09
N GLY A 138 6.03 10.71 12.36
CA GLY A 138 6.73 11.56 11.40
C GLY A 138 6.99 10.90 10.05
N SER A 139 6.39 9.73 9.79
CA SER A 139 6.51 9.07 8.48
C SER A 139 5.72 9.80 7.40
N HIS A 140 6.06 9.53 6.13
CA HIS A 140 5.28 10.04 5.01
C HIS A 140 3.96 9.28 4.89
N PHE A 141 2.96 9.94 4.28
CA PHE A 141 1.63 9.39 4.11
C PHE A 141 1.03 9.73 2.74
N LEU A 142 0.41 8.74 2.12
CA LEU A 142 -0.45 8.86 0.94
C LEU A 142 -1.84 8.33 1.29
N ASN A 143 -2.84 9.22 1.29
CA ASN A 143 -4.22 8.86 1.58
C ASN A 143 -4.93 8.34 0.32
N LEU A 144 -4.54 7.15 -0.14
CA LEU A 144 -5.11 6.51 -1.33
C LEU A 144 -6.64 6.37 -1.24
N TYR A 145 -7.17 6.02 -0.06
CA TYR A 145 -8.61 5.97 0.20
C TYR A 145 -9.30 7.27 -0.26
N SER A 146 -8.80 8.41 0.24
CA SER A 146 -9.39 9.71 -0.05
C SER A 146 -9.20 10.13 -1.51
N HIS A 147 -8.03 9.85 -2.10
CA HIS A 147 -7.78 10.11 -3.52
C HIS A 147 -8.78 9.38 -4.41
N MET A 148 -8.98 8.07 -4.18
CA MET A 148 -9.92 7.28 -4.97
C MET A 148 -11.37 7.70 -4.71
N MET A 149 -11.79 7.91 -3.46
CA MET A 149 -13.17 8.29 -3.13
C MET A 149 -13.58 9.68 -3.65
N GLN A 150 -12.64 10.54 -4.03
CA GLN A 150 -12.93 11.82 -4.68
C GLN A 150 -13.28 11.67 -6.16
N GLU A 151 -12.96 10.53 -6.77
CA GLU A 151 -13.30 10.23 -8.16
C GLU A 151 -14.75 9.75 -8.24
N SER A 152 -15.57 10.40 -9.07
CA SER A 152 -16.99 10.06 -9.24
C SER A 152 -17.23 8.61 -9.69
N ASP A 153 -16.24 8.02 -10.37
CA ASP A 153 -16.25 6.63 -10.84
C ASP A 153 -15.09 5.84 -10.24
N TYR A 154 -14.89 5.92 -8.92
CA TYR A 154 -13.77 5.23 -8.25
C TYR A 154 -13.78 3.70 -8.44
N LYS A 155 -14.96 3.11 -8.70
CA LYS A 155 -15.11 1.66 -8.94
C LYS A 155 -14.30 1.19 -10.15
N ARG A 156 -14.01 2.07 -11.12
CA ARG A 156 -13.13 1.79 -12.25
C ARG A 156 -11.73 1.29 -11.84
N PHE A 157 -11.26 1.66 -10.65
CA PHE A 157 -9.95 1.26 -10.15
C PHE A 157 -9.90 -0.22 -9.74
N VAL A 158 -11.03 -0.81 -9.34
CA VAL A 158 -11.17 -2.21 -8.93
C VAL A 158 -11.86 -3.07 -10.00
N GLU A 159 -11.97 -2.58 -11.23
CA GLU A 159 -12.50 -3.36 -12.35
C GLU A 159 -11.38 -4.23 -12.94
N ASN A 160 -11.38 -5.49 -12.55
CA ASN A 160 -10.44 -6.52 -12.99
C ASN A 160 -11.21 -7.74 -13.55
N GLU A 161 -10.50 -8.79 -13.94
CA GLU A 161 -11.13 -10.00 -14.52
C GLU A 161 -11.90 -10.85 -13.52
N GLU A 162 -11.47 -10.88 -12.26
CA GLU A 162 -12.12 -11.59 -11.16
C GLU A 162 -13.43 -10.90 -10.75
N ARG A 163 -13.56 -9.60 -11.05
CA ARG A 163 -14.70 -8.75 -10.71
C ARG A 163 -15.08 -8.84 -9.24
N ASP A 164 -14.07 -8.91 -8.37
CA ASP A 164 -14.22 -9.09 -6.93
C ASP A 164 -14.45 -7.79 -6.15
N GLY A 165 -14.38 -6.64 -6.84
CA GLY A 165 -14.53 -5.30 -6.27
C GLY A 165 -13.41 -4.91 -5.30
N LEU A 166 -12.28 -5.62 -5.31
CA LEU A 166 -11.20 -5.47 -4.34
C LEU A 166 -9.85 -5.28 -5.02
N HIS A 167 -9.45 -6.21 -5.87
CA HIS A 167 -8.15 -6.12 -6.54
C HIS A 167 -8.18 -5.09 -7.66
N PHE A 168 -7.03 -4.47 -7.94
CA PHE A 168 -6.98 -3.39 -8.91
C PHE A 168 -7.02 -3.91 -10.34
N GLY A 169 -7.75 -3.18 -11.19
CA GLY A 169 -7.60 -3.25 -12.63
C GLY A 169 -6.37 -2.48 -13.11
N VAL A 170 -6.16 -2.45 -14.42
CA VAL A 170 -5.06 -1.69 -15.05
C VAL A 170 -5.12 -0.20 -14.64
N ALA A 171 -6.31 0.40 -14.70
CA ALA A 171 -6.52 1.79 -14.29
C ALA A 171 -6.21 2.04 -12.80
N GLY A 172 -6.48 1.06 -11.93
CA GLY A 172 -6.17 1.15 -10.51
C GLY A 172 -4.66 1.15 -10.24
N TYR A 173 -3.91 0.26 -10.90
CA TYR A 173 -2.45 0.22 -10.78
C TYR A 173 -1.77 1.44 -11.41
N GLU A 174 -2.30 1.95 -12.52
CA GLU A 174 -1.83 3.22 -13.12
C GLU A 174 -1.94 4.35 -12.10
N TYR A 175 -3.15 4.57 -11.60
CA TYR A 175 -3.44 5.63 -10.63
C TYR A 175 -2.61 5.49 -9.35
N LEU A 176 -2.50 4.28 -8.80
CA LEU A 176 -1.67 4.01 -7.62
C LEU A 176 -0.20 4.34 -7.87
N SER A 177 0.36 3.87 -8.98
CA SER A 177 1.78 4.06 -9.30
C SER A 177 2.13 5.53 -9.56
N GLU A 178 1.24 6.29 -10.19
CA GLU A 178 1.39 7.73 -10.41
C GLU A 178 1.41 8.48 -9.08
N LEU A 179 0.45 8.24 -8.19
CA LEU A 179 0.38 8.89 -6.88
C LEU A 179 1.61 8.57 -6.01
N ILE A 180 2.06 7.31 -5.99
CA ILE A 180 3.29 6.92 -5.27
C ILE A 180 4.50 7.62 -5.90
N GLY A 181 4.61 7.61 -7.23
CA GLY A 181 5.70 8.22 -7.96
C GLY A 181 5.83 9.72 -7.70
N GLU A 182 4.73 10.46 -7.78
CA GLU A 182 4.68 11.89 -7.46
C GLU A 182 5.08 12.15 -6.01
N LYS A 183 4.55 11.37 -5.07
CA LYS A 183 4.85 11.52 -3.64
C LYS A 183 6.33 11.30 -3.34
N LEU A 184 6.91 10.20 -3.83
CA LEU A 184 8.30 9.86 -3.61
C LEU A 184 9.26 10.84 -4.31
N LYS A 185 8.97 11.28 -5.54
CA LYS A 185 9.76 12.33 -6.22
C LYS A 185 9.74 13.65 -5.44
N GLY A 186 8.58 14.01 -4.88
CA GLY A 186 8.45 15.17 -4.00
C GLY A 186 9.32 15.07 -2.75
N ILE A 187 9.39 13.89 -2.13
CA ILE A 187 10.23 13.64 -0.94
C ILE A 187 11.71 13.71 -1.30
N VAL A 188 12.16 12.98 -2.34
CA VAL A 188 13.56 12.92 -2.76
C VAL A 188 14.10 14.32 -3.11
N LYS A 189 13.29 15.17 -3.76
CA LYS A 189 13.68 16.54 -4.09
C LYS A 189 13.92 17.41 -2.85
N LEU A 190 13.24 17.15 -1.74
CA LEU A 190 13.41 17.91 -0.49
C LEU A 190 14.67 17.50 0.30
N MET A 191 15.28 16.35 -0.05
CA MET A 191 16.49 15.84 0.62
C MET A 191 17.80 16.26 -0.07
N MET A 192 17.72 16.87 -1.26
CA MET A 192 18.85 17.45 -2.01
C MET A 192 18.92 18.95 -1.79
#